data_AF-A0A9P7CC00-F1
#
_entry.id   AF-A0A9P7CC00-F1
#
_cell.length_a   1.000
_cell.length_b   1.000
_cell.length_c   1.000
_cell.angle_alpha   90.00
_cell.angle_beta   90.00
_cell.angle_gamma   90.00
#
_symmetry.space_group_name_H-M   'P 1'
#
loop_
_entity.id
_entity.type
_entity.pdbx_description
1 polymer ?
#
loop_
_entity_poly.entity_id
_entity_poly.type
_entity_poly.pdbx_seq_one_letter_code
_entity_poly.pdbx_strand_id
1 'polypeptide(L)'
;MYQLLTSVGARQEFSFLSKEDEVLENDKQMINPRLYPLSYEGIACLLSMTLYDKRDIKSDMLSMAKDYIGISMNLVLRPTEMINHVDKGIFVLLYFSDNINAAINMDDIDKEIRGPLGLESKFPVSRILQIISSVASICPDPSIRFFSYQLLQKFLDFSDDETCAFFLQELLGRCPFPSMRTAAIGLLKDQIDQSFNANCNNRQLFKSPLVVQVFVPIIFKINSIWLTRPSEFWNDYGHTMQALNLYYYLLLKDEQNNWTTVWIPQNIDEIKKKYLIPIEDCLNNIALIPTDDENSAFYTMQIEIMKDLLHKIDQKINYMSAELAVVYAALILEDDNIEITADKLQTLVAAAGIEVEPIWFSLYAKALEGQDLKALLLNVGAPGAGAAAPAGAAGAAAASDAPAEEAKEEEKEESDDDMGFGLFD
;
A
#
# COMPACT_ATOMS: atom_id res chain seq x y z
N MET A 1 -31.21 -2.80 -2.78
CA MET A 1 -29.97 -2.39 -2.09
C MET A 1 -29.27 -3.60 -1.49
N TYR A 2 -29.94 -4.41 -0.65
CA TYR A 2 -29.37 -5.65 -0.11
C TYR A 2 -28.81 -6.63 -1.16
N GLN A 3 -29.52 -6.85 -2.28
CA GLN A 3 -29.05 -7.74 -3.37
C GLN A 3 -27.75 -7.28 -4.06
N LEU A 4 -27.40 -5.99 -4.00
CA LEU A 4 -26.12 -5.48 -4.50
C LEU A 4 -25.03 -5.55 -3.43
N LEU A 5 -25.37 -5.30 -2.16
CA LEU A 5 -24.46 -5.51 -1.02
C LEU A 5 -24.03 -6.98 -0.87
N THR A 6 -24.95 -7.93 -1.08
CA THR A 6 -24.63 -9.37 -1.06
C THR A 6 -23.79 -9.83 -2.25
N SER A 7 -23.78 -9.07 -3.36
CA SER A 7 -22.84 -9.33 -4.47
C SER A 7 -21.41 -8.86 -4.17
N VAL A 8 -21.24 -7.94 -3.23
CA VAL A 8 -19.93 -7.43 -2.74
C VAL A 8 -19.38 -8.29 -1.59
N GLY A 9 -20.26 -8.86 -0.76
CA GLY A 9 -19.90 -9.62 0.45
C GLY A 9 -19.99 -11.14 0.32
N ALA A 10 -19.64 -11.73 -0.82
CA ALA A 10 -19.70 -13.18 -0.99
C ALA A 10 -18.59 -13.91 -0.21
N ARG A 11 -18.73 -14.02 1.12
CA ARG A 11 -18.23 -15.13 1.93
C ARG A 11 -18.91 -15.15 3.30
N GLN A 12 -19.43 -16.34 3.63
CA GLN A 12 -20.03 -16.79 4.89
C GLN A 12 -21.56 -16.59 5.01
N GLU A 13 -22.29 -17.55 4.45
CA GLU A 13 -23.71 -17.79 4.74
C GLU A 13 -23.83 -18.59 6.04
N PHE A 14 -24.45 -18.02 7.09
CA PHE A 14 -25.18 -18.77 8.11
C PHE A 14 -26.24 -17.88 8.77
N SER A 15 -27.48 -17.93 8.28
CA SER A 15 -28.64 -17.46 9.04
C SER A 15 -29.94 -18.13 8.55
N PHE A 16 -30.81 -18.44 9.52
CA PHE A 16 -31.98 -19.32 9.42
C PHE A 16 -33.26 -18.62 8.89
N LEU A 17 -33.12 -17.53 8.15
CA LEU A 17 -34.24 -16.78 7.59
C LEU A 17 -34.30 -16.96 6.07
N SER A 18 -35.49 -16.83 5.49
CA SER A 18 -35.60 -16.83 4.03
C SER A 18 -34.85 -15.60 3.49
N LYS A 19 -34.15 -15.74 2.34
CA LYS A 19 -33.36 -14.65 1.74
C LYS A 19 -34.18 -13.37 1.53
N GLU A 20 -35.50 -13.48 1.37
CA GLU A 20 -36.40 -12.34 1.20
C GLU A 20 -36.74 -11.63 2.52
N ASP A 21 -36.85 -12.38 3.62
CA ASP A 21 -37.15 -11.81 4.94
C ASP A 21 -35.93 -11.12 5.55
N GLU A 22 -34.72 -11.61 5.31
CA GLU A 22 -33.47 -10.93 5.70
C GLU A 22 -33.26 -9.60 4.95
N VAL A 23 -33.58 -9.56 3.66
CA VAL A 23 -33.58 -8.31 2.87
C VAL A 23 -34.52 -7.30 3.51
N LEU A 24 -35.74 -7.75 3.88
CA LEU A 24 -36.79 -6.90 4.40
C LEU A 24 -36.46 -6.37 5.80
N GLU A 25 -35.83 -7.16 6.66
CA GLU A 25 -35.41 -6.72 8.00
C GLU A 25 -34.19 -5.80 7.94
N ASN A 26 -33.21 -6.07 7.06
CA ASN A 26 -32.06 -5.18 6.85
C ASN A 26 -32.47 -3.85 6.21
N ASP A 27 -33.40 -3.85 5.25
CA ASP A 27 -33.96 -2.62 4.67
C ASP A 27 -34.75 -1.80 5.73
N LYS A 28 -35.40 -2.45 6.71
CA LYS A 28 -36.07 -1.76 7.83
C LYS A 28 -35.09 -1.17 8.85
N GLN A 29 -33.93 -1.79 9.05
CA GLN A 29 -32.88 -1.27 9.94
C GLN A 29 -32.10 -0.10 9.30
N MET A 30 -31.91 -0.13 7.97
CA MET A 30 -31.23 0.92 7.20
C MET A 30 -32.11 2.13 6.90
N ILE A 31 -33.42 1.91 6.69
CA ILE A 31 -34.36 2.99 6.34
C ILE A 31 -35.13 3.39 7.58
N ASN A 32 -34.53 4.23 8.42
CA ASN A 32 -35.28 4.94 9.45
C ASN A 32 -35.81 6.27 8.85
N PRO A 33 -37.07 6.35 8.40
CA PRO A 33 -37.59 7.48 7.62
C PRO A 33 -37.65 8.80 8.42
N ARG A 34 -37.47 8.75 9.75
CA ARG A 34 -37.34 9.93 10.62
C ARG A 34 -35.91 10.47 10.73
N LEU A 35 -34.89 9.64 10.47
CA LEU A 35 -33.47 10.02 10.46
C LEU A 35 -32.97 10.30 9.04
N TYR A 36 -33.60 9.69 8.03
CA TYR A 36 -33.22 9.77 6.62
C TYR A 36 -34.37 10.33 5.76
N PRO A 37 -34.59 11.67 5.70
CA PRO A 37 -35.56 12.22 4.78
C PRO A 37 -35.14 11.97 3.33
N LEU A 38 -35.93 11.12 2.65
CA LEU A 38 -35.74 10.74 1.26
C LEU A 38 -35.76 11.98 0.35
N SER A 39 -34.61 12.36 -0.20
CA SER A 39 -34.53 13.38 -1.26
C SER A 39 -35.30 12.98 -2.52
N TYR A 40 -36.19 13.86 -2.98
CA TYR A 40 -36.97 13.65 -4.21
C TYR A 40 -36.07 13.46 -5.43
N GLU A 41 -35.00 14.26 -5.53
CA GLU A 41 -34.03 14.21 -6.64
C GLU A 41 -33.28 12.88 -6.70
N GLY A 42 -32.82 12.38 -5.55
CA GLY A 42 -32.12 11.10 -5.50
C GLY A 42 -33.05 9.90 -5.75
N ILE A 43 -34.32 9.96 -5.30
CA ILE A 43 -35.31 8.95 -5.67
C ILE A 43 -35.61 9.01 -7.17
N ALA A 44 -35.77 10.21 -7.73
CA ALA A 44 -36.03 10.37 -9.16
C ALA A 44 -34.85 9.83 -10.00
N CYS A 45 -33.62 10.04 -9.55
CA CYS A 45 -32.43 9.47 -10.19
C CYS A 45 -32.46 7.93 -10.15
N LEU A 46 -32.63 7.33 -8.96
CA LEU A 46 -32.70 5.88 -8.79
C LEU A 46 -33.89 5.24 -9.52
N LEU A 47 -35.06 5.89 -9.49
CA LEU A 47 -36.24 5.46 -10.25
C LEU A 47 -36.00 5.57 -11.75
N SER A 48 -35.36 6.64 -12.22
CA SER A 48 -35.04 6.76 -13.64
C SER A 48 -34.07 5.68 -14.10
N MET A 49 -33.08 5.32 -13.26
CA MET A 49 -32.15 4.23 -13.54
C MET A 49 -32.84 2.86 -13.55
N THR A 50 -33.64 2.56 -12.53
CA THR A 50 -34.39 1.28 -12.46
C THR A 50 -35.44 1.15 -13.57
N LEU A 51 -36.04 2.26 -14.01
CA LEU A 51 -36.94 2.27 -15.16
C LEU A 51 -36.20 2.10 -16.49
N TYR A 52 -34.94 2.53 -16.55
CA TYR A 52 -34.10 2.34 -17.72
C TYR A 52 -33.60 0.89 -17.82
N ASP A 53 -33.18 0.29 -16.71
CA ASP A 53 -32.74 -1.10 -16.61
C ASP A 53 -33.87 -2.10 -16.98
N LYS A 54 -35.12 -1.73 -16.68
CA LYS A 54 -36.32 -2.51 -17.07
C LYS A 54 -36.74 -2.33 -18.53
N ARG A 55 -36.21 -1.34 -19.24
CA ARG A 55 -36.43 -1.21 -20.68
C ARG A 55 -35.32 -1.99 -21.36
N ASP A 56 -35.67 -3.04 -22.11
CA ASP A 56 -34.79 -3.85 -22.97
C ASP A 56 -34.07 -3.03 -24.07
N ILE A 57 -33.47 -1.91 -23.72
CA ILE A 57 -32.67 -1.08 -24.60
C ILE A 57 -31.24 -1.48 -24.29
N LYS A 58 -30.63 -2.26 -25.19
CA LYS A 58 -29.18 -2.51 -25.23
C LYS A 58 -28.43 -1.20 -25.59
N SER A 59 -28.64 -0.15 -24.81
CA SER A 59 -27.86 1.07 -24.84
C SER A 59 -26.65 0.86 -23.95
N ASP A 60 -25.46 1.11 -24.49
CA ASP A 60 -24.20 1.00 -23.76
C ASP A 60 -24.31 1.72 -22.41
N MET A 61 -24.03 1.03 -21.31
CA MET A 61 -24.02 1.59 -19.94
C MET A 61 -23.14 2.86 -19.84
N LEU A 62 -22.12 2.95 -20.69
CA LEU A 62 -21.27 4.14 -20.85
C LEU A 62 -22.06 5.38 -21.29
N SER A 63 -23.04 5.23 -22.19
CA SER A 63 -23.87 6.34 -22.67
C SER A 63 -24.80 6.86 -21.57
N MET A 64 -25.38 5.92 -20.81
CA MET A 64 -26.18 6.23 -19.63
C MET A 64 -25.34 6.95 -18.58
N ALA A 65 -24.15 6.44 -18.27
CA ALA A 65 -23.25 7.07 -17.33
C ALA A 65 -22.91 8.51 -17.74
N LYS A 66 -22.62 8.77 -19.02
CA LYS A 66 -22.33 10.13 -19.51
C LYS A 66 -23.46 11.13 -19.26
N ASP A 67 -24.72 10.68 -19.36
CA ASP A 67 -25.88 11.56 -19.13
C ASP A 67 -26.20 11.75 -17.64
N TYR A 68 -25.95 10.73 -16.82
CA TYR A 68 -26.27 10.74 -15.39
C TYR A 68 -25.13 11.18 -14.47
N ILE A 69 -23.87 11.06 -14.87
CA ILE A 69 -22.69 11.48 -14.06
C ILE A 69 -22.84 12.93 -13.62
N GLY A 70 -23.25 13.82 -14.53
CA GLY A 70 -23.46 15.22 -14.20
C GLY A 70 -24.48 15.45 -13.08
N ILE A 71 -25.62 14.76 -13.16
CA ILE A 71 -26.69 14.85 -12.16
C ILE A 71 -26.21 14.25 -10.83
N SER A 72 -25.59 13.07 -10.87
CA SER A 72 -25.09 12.40 -9.68
C SER A 72 -24.01 13.22 -8.98
N MET A 73 -23.13 13.89 -9.72
CA MET A 73 -22.10 14.76 -9.14
C MET A 73 -22.68 16.02 -8.51
N ASN A 74 -23.77 16.56 -9.06
CA ASN A 74 -24.48 17.68 -8.45
C ASN A 74 -25.01 17.32 -7.05
N LEU A 75 -25.52 16.09 -6.89
CA LEU A 75 -26.03 15.59 -5.61
C LEU A 75 -24.93 15.50 -4.55
N VAL A 76 -23.68 15.30 -4.98
CA VAL A 76 -22.50 15.09 -4.13
C VAL A 76 -21.82 16.42 -3.75
N LEU A 77 -22.10 17.53 -4.44
CA LEU A 77 -21.42 18.83 -4.25
C LEU A 77 -21.46 19.40 -2.82
N ARG A 78 -22.50 19.10 -2.04
CA ARG A 78 -22.69 19.67 -0.69
C ARG A 78 -22.65 18.58 0.39
N PRO A 79 -21.46 18.07 0.73
CA PRO A 79 -21.30 16.92 1.63
C PRO A 79 -21.75 17.16 3.08
N THR A 80 -21.79 18.42 3.54
CA THR A 80 -22.15 18.78 4.93
C THR A 80 -23.62 19.14 5.10
N GLU A 81 -24.23 19.78 4.10
CA GLU A 81 -25.60 20.28 4.20
C GLU A 81 -26.65 19.20 3.86
N MET A 82 -26.36 18.35 2.87
CA MET A 82 -27.35 17.48 2.23
C MET A 82 -26.89 16.02 2.17
N ILE A 83 -26.62 15.42 3.34
CA ILE A 83 -26.09 14.05 3.50
C ILE A 83 -26.88 13.01 2.67
N ASN A 84 -28.22 13.09 2.68
CA ASN A 84 -29.08 12.13 1.97
C ASN A 84 -29.03 12.24 0.44
N HIS A 85 -28.58 13.39 -0.09
CA HIS A 85 -28.37 13.55 -1.53
C HIS A 85 -27.01 12.96 -1.91
N VAL A 86 -26.01 13.21 -1.06
CA VAL A 86 -24.63 12.75 -1.22
C VAL A 86 -24.56 11.22 -1.19
N ASP A 87 -25.20 10.59 -0.21
CA ASP A 87 -25.29 9.12 -0.10
C ASP A 87 -25.83 8.48 -1.41
N LYS A 88 -26.97 8.97 -1.89
CA LYS A 88 -27.56 8.48 -3.14
C LYS A 88 -26.70 8.76 -4.37
N GLY A 89 -26.07 9.94 -4.41
CA GLY A 89 -25.15 10.29 -5.48
C GLY A 89 -23.95 9.35 -5.55
N ILE A 90 -23.31 9.07 -4.41
CA ILE A 90 -22.20 8.12 -4.29
C ILE A 90 -22.66 6.70 -4.65
N PHE A 91 -23.83 6.28 -4.18
CA PHE A 91 -24.36 4.96 -4.51
C PHE A 91 -24.55 4.77 -6.02
N VAL A 92 -25.12 5.78 -6.70
CA VAL A 92 -25.28 5.76 -8.15
C VAL A 92 -23.93 5.75 -8.86
N LEU A 93 -22.96 6.55 -8.40
CA LEU A 93 -21.62 6.59 -8.98
C LEU A 93 -20.85 5.27 -8.77
N LEU A 94 -21.02 4.61 -7.62
CA LEU A 94 -20.47 3.28 -7.35
C LEU A 94 -21.07 2.24 -8.28
N TYR A 95 -22.40 2.26 -8.46
CA TYR A 95 -23.06 1.38 -9.42
C TYR A 95 -22.55 1.59 -10.84
N PHE A 96 -22.28 2.84 -11.24
CA PHE A 96 -21.66 3.11 -12.54
C PHE A 96 -20.23 2.59 -12.63
N SER A 97 -19.43 2.76 -11.57
CA SER A 97 -18.06 2.22 -11.55
C SER A 97 -18.05 0.71 -11.80
N ASP A 98 -18.90 -0.06 -11.13
CA ASP A 98 -18.86 -1.53 -11.27
C ASP A 98 -19.26 -2.05 -12.65
N ASN A 99 -20.02 -1.26 -13.42
CA ASN A 99 -20.60 -1.69 -14.68
C ASN A 99 -19.93 -1.06 -15.92
N ILE A 100 -18.98 -0.15 -15.75
CA ILE A 100 -18.29 0.53 -16.85
C ILE A 100 -16.87 0.00 -16.98
N ASN A 101 -16.56 -0.56 -18.15
CA ASN A 101 -15.19 -0.86 -18.55
C ASN A 101 -14.69 0.24 -19.49
N ALA A 102 -14.16 1.32 -18.92
CA ALA A 102 -13.55 2.40 -19.69
C ALA A 102 -12.20 2.78 -19.08
N ALA A 103 -11.20 3.02 -19.94
CA ALA A 103 -9.92 3.60 -19.56
C ALA A 103 -9.97 5.12 -19.76
N ILE A 104 -9.52 5.89 -18.77
CA ILE A 104 -9.37 7.34 -18.87
C ILE A 104 -7.93 7.65 -19.25
N ASN A 105 -7.73 8.38 -20.36
CA ASN A 105 -6.41 8.76 -20.85
C ASN A 105 -6.13 10.25 -20.54
N MET A 106 -4.88 10.70 -20.68
CA MET A 106 -4.50 12.09 -20.39
C MET A 106 -5.30 13.10 -21.23
N ASP A 107 -5.64 12.73 -22.46
CA ASP A 107 -6.46 13.54 -23.36
C ASP A 107 -7.91 13.70 -22.90
N ASP A 108 -8.38 12.83 -21.99
CA ASP A 108 -9.76 12.83 -21.48
C ASP A 108 -9.94 13.74 -20.27
N ILE A 109 -8.86 14.15 -19.60
CA ILE A 109 -8.91 14.92 -18.34
C ILE A 109 -9.62 16.27 -18.52
N ASP A 110 -9.32 16.94 -19.64
CA ASP A 110 -9.88 18.26 -19.98
C ASP A 110 -11.19 18.17 -20.77
N LYS A 111 -11.67 16.96 -21.08
CA LYS A 111 -12.94 16.81 -21.80
C LYS A 111 -14.10 17.20 -20.89
N GLU A 112 -14.94 18.08 -21.41
CA GLU A 112 -16.14 18.55 -20.72
C GLU A 112 -17.23 17.47 -20.72
N ILE A 113 -17.63 17.04 -19.51
CA ILE A 113 -18.82 16.22 -19.30
C ILE A 113 -20.04 17.14 -19.21
N ARG A 114 -21.16 16.71 -19.79
CA ARG A 114 -22.44 17.42 -19.67
C ARG A 114 -23.03 17.17 -18.29
N GLY A 115 -23.49 18.22 -17.64
CA GLY A 115 -24.17 18.06 -16.37
C GLY A 115 -24.46 19.37 -15.70
N PRO A 116 -25.58 19.49 -14.95
CA PRO A 116 -25.66 20.53 -13.97
C PRO A 116 -24.65 20.23 -12.86
N LEU A 117 -23.62 21.04 -12.70
CA LEU A 117 -22.73 21.02 -11.54
C LEU A 117 -22.84 22.38 -10.85
N GLY A 118 -23.74 22.48 -9.87
CA GLY A 118 -24.11 23.76 -9.29
C GLY A 118 -24.75 24.68 -10.34
N LEU A 119 -24.03 25.71 -10.77
CA LEU A 119 -24.46 26.67 -11.81
C LEU A 119 -23.89 26.36 -13.20
N GLU A 120 -22.92 25.44 -13.29
CA GLU A 120 -22.23 25.10 -14.54
C GLU A 120 -23.02 24.02 -15.28
N SER A 121 -23.08 24.12 -16.61
CA SER A 121 -23.75 23.13 -17.47
C SER A 121 -22.80 22.06 -18.02
N LYS A 122 -21.50 22.27 -17.80
CA LYS A 122 -20.41 21.39 -18.21
C LYS A 122 -19.22 21.59 -17.27
N PHE A 123 -18.47 20.52 -17.03
CA PHE A 123 -17.28 20.54 -16.18
C PHE A 123 -16.24 19.51 -16.66
N PRO A 124 -14.94 19.72 -16.41
CA PRO A 124 -13.88 18.79 -16.81
C PRO A 124 -13.85 17.55 -15.92
N VAL A 125 -13.31 16.44 -16.45
CA VAL A 125 -13.17 15.16 -15.71
C VAL A 125 -12.32 15.34 -14.45
N SER A 126 -11.29 16.19 -14.46
CA SER A 126 -10.48 16.49 -13.27
C SER A 126 -11.30 16.96 -12.07
N ARG A 127 -12.45 17.62 -12.31
CA ARG A 127 -13.32 18.09 -11.24
C ARG A 127 -14.02 16.96 -10.50
N ILE A 128 -14.17 15.79 -11.14
CA ILE A 128 -14.73 14.58 -10.52
C ILE A 128 -13.90 14.16 -9.32
N LEU A 129 -12.59 14.02 -9.53
CA LEU A 129 -11.64 13.64 -8.49
C LEU A 129 -11.69 14.61 -7.30
N GLN A 130 -11.69 15.92 -7.59
CA GLN A 130 -11.70 16.98 -6.56
C GLN A 130 -12.98 16.96 -5.71
N ILE A 131 -14.13 16.66 -6.31
CA ILE A 131 -15.41 16.54 -5.59
C ILE A 131 -15.39 15.29 -4.71
N ILE A 132 -15.02 14.13 -5.26
CA ILE A 132 -14.97 12.88 -4.50
C ILE A 132 -13.99 12.98 -3.34
N SER A 133 -12.80 13.56 -3.56
CA SER A 133 -11.81 13.78 -2.51
C SER A 133 -12.32 14.71 -1.41
N SER A 134 -13.12 15.72 -1.78
CA SER A 134 -13.74 16.62 -0.82
C SER A 134 -14.78 15.91 0.05
N VAL A 135 -15.58 15.02 -0.53
CA VAL A 135 -16.63 14.29 0.19
C VAL A 135 -16.02 13.24 1.10
N ALA A 136 -15.02 12.50 0.62
CA ALA A 136 -14.27 11.54 1.44
C ALA A 136 -13.59 12.20 2.66
N SER A 137 -13.27 13.50 2.59
CA SER A 137 -12.60 14.22 3.68
C SER A 137 -13.55 14.94 4.64
N ILE A 138 -14.62 15.57 4.11
CA ILE A 138 -15.44 16.54 4.84
C ILE A 138 -16.75 15.92 5.35
N CYS A 139 -17.25 14.84 4.75
CA CYS A 139 -18.57 14.32 5.09
C CYS A 139 -18.65 13.90 6.58
N PRO A 140 -19.70 14.29 7.31
CA PRO A 140 -19.84 13.96 8.73
C PRO A 140 -20.11 12.47 8.99
N ASP A 141 -20.68 11.74 8.03
CA ASP A 141 -20.96 10.31 8.17
C ASP A 141 -19.72 9.48 7.79
N PRO A 142 -19.18 8.65 8.71
CA PRO A 142 -18.05 7.76 8.43
C PRO A 142 -18.30 6.81 7.26
N SER A 143 -19.53 6.31 7.11
CA SER A 143 -19.86 5.32 6.07
C SER A 143 -19.75 5.92 4.68
N ILE A 144 -20.28 7.13 4.51
CA ILE A 144 -20.23 7.87 3.25
C ILE A 144 -18.79 8.26 2.90
N ARG A 145 -17.97 8.63 3.89
CA ARG A 145 -16.53 8.88 3.68
C ARG A 145 -15.83 7.64 3.14
N PHE A 146 -16.10 6.48 3.73
CA PHE A 146 -15.52 5.20 3.30
C PHE A 146 -15.94 4.83 1.86
N PHE A 147 -17.23 4.89 1.55
CA PHE A 147 -17.71 4.62 0.18
C PHE A 147 -17.18 5.62 -0.85
N SER A 148 -17.01 6.90 -0.46
CA SER A 148 -16.37 7.90 -1.31
C SER A 148 -14.89 7.57 -1.58
N TYR A 149 -14.17 7.07 -0.58
CA TYR A 149 -12.79 6.63 -0.73
C TYR A 149 -12.69 5.41 -1.66
N GLN A 150 -13.57 4.42 -1.50
CA GLN A 150 -13.63 3.27 -2.43
C GLN A 150 -13.95 3.71 -3.86
N LEU A 151 -14.83 4.69 -4.03
CA LEU A 151 -15.15 5.25 -5.33
C LEU A 151 -13.93 5.93 -5.95
N LEU A 152 -13.16 6.67 -5.15
CA LEU A 152 -11.90 7.27 -5.57
C LEU A 152 -10.88 6.21 -6.00
N GLN A 153 -10.74 5.11 -5.25
CA GLN A 153 -9.88 3.99 -5.61
C GLN A 153 -10.28 3.38 -6.96
N LYS A 154 -11.57 3.08 -7.15
CA LYS A 154 -12.09 2.58 -8.43
C LYS A 154 -11.86 3.58 -9.57
N PHE A 155 -11.99 4.87 -9.29
CA PHE A 155 -11.72 5.93 -10.29
C PHE A 155 -10.26 5.93 -10.74
N LEU A 156 -9.32 5.67 -9.83
CA LEU A 156 -7.91 5.51 -10.17
C LEU A 156 -7.66 4.20 -10.95
N ASP A 157 -8.35 3.11 -10.61
CA ASP A 157 -8.22 1.83 -11.33
C ASP A 157 -8.77 1.90 -12.78
N PHE A 158 -9.71 2.81 -13.08
CA PHE A 158 -10.13 3.11 -14.47
C PHE A 158 -9.12 3.93 -15.25
N SER A 159 -8.13 4.54 -14.60
CA SER A 159 -7.25 5.50 -15.23
C SER A 159 -5.99 4.79 -15.74
N ASP A 160 -5.52 5.16 -16.94
CA ASP A 160 -4.23 4.66 -17.44
C ASP A 160 -3.09 5.02 -16.47
N ASP A 161 -2.03 4.23 -16.39
CA ASP A 161 -0.89 4.43 -15.48
C ASP A 161 -0.37 5.89 -15.45
N GLU A 162 -0.31 6.56 -16.61
CA GLU A 162 0.11 7.96 -16.75
C GLU A 162 -0.86 8.94 -16.07
N THR A 163 -2.16 8.74 -16.30
CA THR A 163 -3.21 9.55 -15.68
C THR A 163 -3.34 9.29 -14.19
N CYS A 164 -3.21 8.04 -13.77
CA CYS A 164 -3.19 7.64 -12.37
C CYS A 164 -2.05 8.34 -11.63
N ALA A 165 -0.85 8.36 -12.22
CA ALA A 165 0.30 9.06 -11.65
C ALA A 165 0.05 10.58 -11.53
N PHE A 166 -0.58 11.20 -12.54
CA PHE A 166 -0.96 12.61 -12.50
C PHE A 166 -1.97 12.91 -11.38
N PHE A 167 -3.03 12.09 -11.26
CA PHE A 167 -4.04 12.24 -10.22
C PHE A 167 -3.45 12.01 -8.82
N LEU A 168 -2.60 11.01 -8.64
CA LEU A 168 -1.88 10.79 -7.37
C LEU A 168 -0.97 11.98 -7.03
N GLN A 169 -0.32 12.59 -8.02
CA GLN A 169 0.48 13.80 -7.81
C GLN A 169 -0.38 14.99 -7.36
N GLU A 170 -1.58 15.15 -7.92
CA GLU A 170 -2.53 16.18 -7.50
C GLU A 170 -3.06 15.89 -6.09
N LEU A 171 -3.37 14.63 -5.77
CA LEU A 171 -3.85 14.20 -4.46
C LEU A 171 -2.80 14.42 -3.36
N LEU A 172 -1.56 13.98 -3.57
CA LEU A 172 -0.47 14.11 -2.59
C LEU A 172 0.07 15.54 -2.50
N GLY A 173 0.12 16.24 -3.63
CA GLY A 173 0.78 17.54 -3.76
C GLY A 173 -0.12 18.73 -3.44
N ARG A 174 -1.35 18.73 -3.99
CA ARG A 174 -2.21 19.92 -4.11
C ARG A 174 -3.52 19.82 -3.35
N CYS A 175 -3.88 18.66 -2.79
CA CYS A 175 -5.10 18.56 -2.02
C CYS A 175 -5.07 19.43 -0.75
N PRO A 176 -6.15 20.18 -0.48
CA PRO A 176 -6.24 21.02 0.71
C PRO A 176 -6.49 20.19 1.99
N PHE A 177 -6.93 18.94 1.86
CA PHE A 177 -7.31 18.08 2.98
C PHE A 177 -6.12 17.23 3.45
N PRO A 178 -5.62 17.39 4.69
CA PRO A 178 -4.53 16.58 5.24
C PRO A 178 -4.86 15.10 5.31
N SER A 179 -6.08 14.75 5.75
CA SER A 179 -6.55 13.36 5.85
C SER A 179 -6.48 12.62 4.51
N MET A 180 -6.86 13.30 3.42
CA MET A 180 -6.77 12.74 2.07
C MET A 180 -5.34 12.61 1.57
N ARG A 181 -4.46 13.58 1.89
CA ARG A 181 -3.03 13.50 1.52
C ARG A 181 -2.35 12.29 2.16
N THR A 182 -2.65 12.04 3.43
CA THR A 182 -2.23 10.85 4.14
C THR A 182 -2.80 9.60 3.45
N ALA A 183 -4.12 9.50 3.31
CA ALA A 183 -4.77 8.35 2.66
C ALA A 183 -4.28 8.07 1.22
N ALA A 184 -3.91 9.10 0.46
CA ALA A 184 -3.36 8.97 -0.89
C ALA A 184 -2.00 8.26 -0.93
N ILE A 185 -1.23 8.24 0.16
CA ILE A 185 -0.02 7.41 0.27
C ILE A 185 -0.40 5.93 0.24
N GLY A 186 -1.50 5.55 0.90
CA GLY A 186 -2.06 4.20 0.85
C GLY A 186 -2.50 3.83 -0.56
N LEU A 187 -3.22 4.71 -1.26
CA LEU A 187 -3.61 4.48 -2.66
C LEU A 187 -2.39 4.28 -3.57
N LEU A 188 -1.33 5.07 -3.38
CA LEU A 188 -0.10 4.90 -4.13
C LEU A 188 0.58 3.56 -3.81
N LYS A 189 0.57 3.13 -2.55
CA LYS A 189 1.06 1.80 -2.16
C LYS A 189 0.29 0.70 -2.89
N ASP A 190 -1.04 0.78 -2.93
CA ASP A 190 -1.89 -0.21 -3.59
C ASP A 190 -1.59 -0.30 -5.09
N GLN A 191 -1.42 0.83 -5.78
CA GLN A 191 -1.04 0.87 -7.20
C GLN A 191 0.35 0.26 -7.43
N ILE A 192 1.30 0.52 -6.53
CA ILE A 192 2.62 -0.11 -6.56
C ILE A 192 2.48 -1.63 -6.38
N ASP A 193 1.75 -2.09 -5.37
CA ASP A 193 1.49 -3.51 -5.12
C ASP A 193 0.85 -4.21 -6.34
N GLN A 194 -0.18 -3.61 -6.92
CA GLN A 194 -0.83 -4.11 -8.13
C GLN A 194 0.15 -4.20 -9.30
N SER A 195 0.98 -3.18 -9.47
CA SER A 195 2.02 -3.19 -10.51
C SER A 195 2.99 -4.35 -10.27
N PHE A 196 3.58 -4.49 -9.06
CA PHE A 196 4.53 -5.56 -8.75
C PHE A 196 3.95 -6.97 -8.97
N ASN A 197 2.68 -7.19 -8.64
CA ASN A 197 2.01 -8.47 -8.83
C ASN A 197 1.63 -8.77 -10.29
N ALA A 198 1.51 -7.75 -11.14
CA ALA A 198 1.22 -7.94 -12.56
C ALA A 198 2.44 -8.54 -13.29
N ASN A 199 2.32 -9.79 -13.73
CA ASN A 199 3.34 -10.56 -14.48
C ASN A 199 3.60 -10.04 -15.91
N CYS A 200 3.18 -8.82 -16.25
CA CYS A 200 3.25 -8.29 -17.60
C CYS A 200 4.56 -7.51 -17.83
N ASN A 201 5.34 -7.93 -18.82
CA ASN A 201 6.65 -7.35 -19.22
C ASN A 201 6.60 -5.92 -19.79
N ASN A 202 5.46 -5.22 -19.69
CA ASN A 202 5.33 -3.86 -20.18
C ASN A 202 5.59 -2.89 -19.04
N ARG A 203 6.38 -1.86 -19.32
CA ARG A 203 6.84 -0.81 -18.40
C ARG A 203 5.66 -0.13 -17.69
N GLN A 204 5.22 -0.71 -16.57
CA GLN A 204 4.31 -0.05 -15.65
C GLN A 204 5.06 1.09 -14.98
N LEU A 205 4.49 2.29 -15.02
CA LEU A 205 5.13 3.50 -14.46
C LEU A 205 5.45 3.35 -12.97
N PHE A 206 4.66 2.55 -12.25
CA PHE A 206 4.82 2.30 -10.82
C PHE A 206 5.88 1.23 -10.47
N LYS A 207 6.48 0.57 -11.48
CA LYS A 207 7.71 -0.23 -11.34
C LYS A 207 8.97 0.57 -11.74
N SER A 208 8.81 1.85 -12.10
CA SER A 208 9.89 2.66 -12.67
C SER A 208 10.64 3.47 -11.59
N PRO A 209 11.86 3.96 -11.86
CA PRO A 209 12.56 4.93 -11.01
C PRO A 209 11.76 6.20 -10.69
N LEU A 210 10.70 6.47 -11.48
CA LEU A 210 9.78 7.59 -11.28
C LEU A 210 9.11 7.58 -9.91
N VAL A 211 8.88 6.41 -9.31
CA VAL A 211 8.32 6.30 -7.95
C VAL A 211 9.21 7.05 -6.95
N VAL A 212 10.51 6.80 -7.00
CA VAL A 212 11.48 7.45 -6.12
C VAL A 212 11.73 8.90 -6.52
N GLN A 213 11.82 9.20 -7.81
CA GLN A 213 12.17 10.55 -8.25
C GLN A 213 11.03 11.57 -8.09
N VAL A 214 9.79 11.16 -8.33
CA VAL A 214 8.63 12.06 -8.33
C VAL A 214 7.89 12.02 -7.01
N PHE A 215 7.58 10.82 -6.49
CA PHE A 215 6.66 10.70 -5.36
C PHE A 215 7.35 10.83 -4.00
N VAL A 216 8.57 10.31 -3.83
CA VAL A 216 9.29 10.41 -2.54
C VAL A 216 9.48 11.88 -2.09
N PRO A 217 9.90 12.84 -2.96
CA PRO A 217 9.98 14.25 -2.55
C PRO A 217 8.63 14.90 -2.22
N ILE A 218 7.54 14.41 -2.81
CA ILE A 218 6.18 14.93 -2.57
C ILE A 218 5.64 14.40 -1.25
N ILE A 219 5.93 13.14 -0.94
CA ILE A 219 5.48 12.43 0.26
C ILE A 219 6.29 12.88 1.48
N PHE A 220 7.62 12.90 1.39
CA PHE A 220 8.51 13.36 2.45
C PHE A 220 8.62 14.90 2.45
N LYS A 221 7.56 15.59 2.85
CA LYS A 221 7.61 17.04 3.11
C LYS A 221 8.03 17.26 4.56
N ILE A 222 9.30 17.54 4.78
CA ILE A 222 9.76 17.99 6.09
C ILE A 222 9.42 19.46 6.27
N ASN A 223 8.63 19.73 7.29
CA ASN A 223 8.37 21.08 7.72
C ASN A 223 9.55 21.53 8.60
N SER A 224 10.29 22.55 8.14
CA SER A 224 11.44 23.10 8.90
C SER A 224 11.04 23.61 10.28
N ILE A 225 9.74 23.82 10.52
CA ILE A 225 9.19 24.28 11.78
C ILE A 225 9.32 23.22 12.89
N TRP A 226 9.40 21.92 12.58
CA TRP A 226 9.47 20.84 13.57
C TRP A 226 10.63 21.00 14.56
N LEU A 227 11.79 21.48 14.08
CA LEU A 227 12.96 21.76 14.92
C LEU A 227 12.76 22.94 15.87
N THR A 228 11.91 23.90 15.51
CA THR A 228 11.62 25.10 16.32
C THR A 228 10.40 24.95 17.22
N ARG A 229 9.42 24.14 16.81
CA ARG A 229 8.16 23.89 17.50
C ARG A 229 7.79 22.41 17.41
N PRO A 230 8.21 21.60 18.39
CA PRO A 230 7.93 20.17 18.40
C PRO A 230 6.43 19.82 18.49
N SER A 231 5.57 20.74 18.96
CA SER A 231 4.12 20.50 19.05
C SER A 231 3.42 20.39 17.68
N GLU A 232 3.96 21.05 16.65
CA GLU A 232 3.36 21.01 15.30
C GLU A 232 3.58 19.66 14.60
N PHE A 233 4.53 18.85 15.09
CA PHE A 233 4.80 17.49 14.58
C PHE A 233 3.57 16.59 14.62
N TRP A 234 2.74 16.68 15.68
CA TRP A 234 1.58 15.81 15.86
C TRP A 234 0.52 15.96 14.77
N ASN A 235 0.42 17.14 14.15
CA ASN A 235 -0.50 17.36 13.04
C ASN A 235 -0.09 16.56 11.80
N ASP A 236 1.21 16.35 11.62
CA ASP A 236 1.79 15.67 10.47
C ASP A 236 2.17 14.21 10.76
N TYR A 237 2.06 13.75 12.02
CA TYR A 237 2.45 12.40 12.47
C TYR A 237 1.87 11.29 11.58
N GLY A 238 0.57 11.35 11.27
CA GLY A 238 -0.07 10.32 10.44
C GLY A 238 0.49 10.27 9.02
N HIS A 239 0.84 11.43 8.45
CA HIS A 239 1.42 11.54 7.12
C HIS A 239 2.87 11.03 7.10
N THR A 240 3.69 11.43 8.07
CA THR A 240 5.09 10.98 8.19
C THR A 240 5.19 9.48 8.47
N MET A 241 4.30 8.95 9.30
CA MET A 241 4.20 7.52 9.59
C MET A 241 3.89 6.71 8.33
N GLN A 242 2.88 7.12 7.54
CA GLN A 242 2.54 6.42 6.30
C GLN A 242 3.63 6.57 5.24
N ALA A 243 4.33 7.71 5.18
CA ALA A 243 5.49 7.91 4.33
C ALA A 243 6.63 6.92 4.65
N LEU A 244 6.96 6.77 5.94
CA LEU A 244 7.98 5.83 6.41
C LEU A 244 7.57 4.38 6.10
N ASN A 245 6.30 4.02 6.34
CA ASN A 245 5.78 2.70 6.01
C ASN A 245 5.85 2.38 4.51
N LEU A 246 5.54 3.35 3.64
CA LEU A 246 5.69 3.18 2.20
C LEU A 246 7.16 2.96 1.82
N TYR A 247 8.07 3.75 2.39
CA TYR A 247 9.50 3.60 2.12
C TYR A 247 10.04 2.24 2.58
N TYR A 248 9.65 1.80 3.78
CA TYR A 248 9.97 0.46 4.28
C TYR A 248 9.40 -0.64 3.39
N TYR A 249 8.15 -0.51 2.95
CA TYR A 249 7.51 -1.44 2.01
C TYR A 249 8.28 -1.52 0.67
N LEU A 250 8.73 -0.39 0.12
CA LEU A 250 9.54 -0.35 -1.09
C LEU A 250 10.87 -1.08 -0.92
N LEU A 251 11.54 -0.88 0.23
CA LEU A 251 12.76 -1.62 0.56
C LEU A 251 12.50 -3.13 0.64
N LEU A 252 11.38 -3.57 1.21
CA LEU A 252 11.05 -5.00 1.30
C LEU A 252 10.71 -5.63 -0.06
N LYS A 253 10.01 -4.91 -0.93
CA LYS A 253 9.50 -5.48 -2.19
C LYS A 253 10.54 -5.52 -3.31
N ASP A 254 11.36 -4.49 -3.41
CA ASP A 254 12.29 -4.31 -4.54
C ASP A 254 13.71 -4.79 -4.21
N GLU A 255 13.85 -5.85 -3.43
CA GLU A 255 15.15 -6.34 -2.92
C GLU A 255 16.04 -6.97 -4.01
N GLN A 256 15.45 -7.69 -4.96
CA GLN A 256 16.21 -8.49 -5.93
C GLN A 256 16.43 -7.77 -7.27
N ASN A 257 15.45 -6.97 -7.70
CA ASN A 257 15.38 -6.49 -9.07
C ASN A 257 15.70 -4.99 -9.22
N ASN A 258 15.67 -4.21 -8.13
CA ASN A 258 15.96 -2.77 -8.08
C ASN A 258 15.25 -1.94 -9.15
N TRP A 259 14.02 -2.30 -9.53
CA TRP A 259 13.27 -1.62 -10.59
C TRP A 259 12.94 -0.16 -10.24
N THR A 260 12.65 0.11 -8.98
CA THR A 260 12.32 1.45 -8.45
C THR A 260 13.56 2.27 -8.09
N THR A 261 14.77 1.69 -8.18
CA THR A 261 16.06 2.34 -7.86
C THR A 261 16.20 2.85 -6.43
N VAL A 262 15.37 2.35 -5.50
CA VAL A 262 15.44 2.69 -4.08
C VAL A 262 16.80 2.30 -3.49
N TRP A 263 17.35 1.15 -3.92
CA TRP A 263 18.61 0.62 -3.42
C TRP A 263 19.88 1.28 -3.96
N ILE A 264 19.75 2.33 -4.79
CA ILE A 264 20.94 3.07 -5.24
C ILE A 264 21.54 3.80 -4.01
N PRO A 265 22.84 3.62 -3.70
CA PRO A 265 23.46 4.23 -2.52
C PRO A 265 23.29 5.75 -2.44
N GLN A 266 23.34 6.43 -3.59
CA GLN A 266 23.11 7.88 -3.67
C GLN A 266 21.70 8.26 -3.21
N ASN A 267 20.66 7.51 -3.63
CA ASN A 267 19.28 7.78 -3.25
C ASN A 267 19.05 7.52 -1.77
N ILE A 268 19.61 6.42 -1.23
CA ILE A 268 19.54 6.10 0.20
C ILE A 268 20.22 7.20 1.02
N ASP A 269 21.43 7.62 0.64
CA ASP A 269 22.16 8.67 1.35
C ASP A 269 21.43 10.01 1.30
N GLU A 270 20.84 10.34 0.15
CA GLU A 270 20.00 11.53 0.02
C GLU A 270 18.77 11.47 0.92
N ILE A 271 18.08 10.34 0.98
CA ILE A 271 16.90 10.16 1.82
C ILE A 271 17.28 10.17 3.31
N LYS A 272 18.37 9.51 3.70
CA LYS A 272 18.90 9.53 5.08
C LYS A 272 19.21 10.96 5.52
N LYS A 273 19.98 11.70 4.71
CA LYS A 273 20.40 13.07 5.03
C LYS A 273 19.26 14.08 5.00
N LYS A 274 18.38 13.99 3.99
CA LYS A 274 17.30 14.96 3.81
C LYS A 274 16.12 14.68 4.73
N TYR A 275 15.83 13.41 5.04
CA TYR A 275 14.57 13.01 5.65
C TYR A 275 14.69 12.23 6.96
N LEU A 276 15.45 11.14 7.00
CA LEU A 276 15.45 10.26 8.18
C LEU A 276 16.13 10.90 9.39
N ILE A 277 17.31 11.50 9.21
CA ILE A 277 18.07 12.14 10.32
C ILE A 277 17.27 13.29 10.95
N PRO A 278 16.69 14.24 10.18
CA PRO A 278 15.89 15.31 10.79
C PRO A 278 14.67 14.80 11.56
N ILE A 279 14.03 13.71 11.11
CA ILE A 279 12.89 13.11 11.82
C ILE A 279 13.37 12.50 13.14
N GLU A 280 14.49 11.77 13.13
CA GLU A 280 15.09 11.19 14.33
C GLU A 280 15.47 12.27 15.35
N ASP A 281 16.11 13.35 14.91
CA ASP A 281 16.46 14.50 15.74
C ASP A 281 15.21 15.14 16.36
N CYS A 282 14.13 15.29 15.59
CA CYS A 282 12.86 15.81 16.10
C CYS A 282 12.27 14.90 17.17
N LEU A 283 12.23 13.59 16.95
CA LEU A 283 11.70 12.61 17.90
C LEU A 283 12.52 12.57 19.20
N ASN A 284 13.84 12.72 19.10
CA ASN A 284 14.72 12.80 20.26
C ASN A 284 14.49 14.08 21.07
N ASN A 285 14.27 15.22 20.41
CA ASN A 285 13.93 16.47 21.09
C ASN A 285 12.56 16.43 21.78
N ILE A 286 11.56 15.78 21.16
CA ILE A 286 10.22 15.63 21.75
C ILE A 286 10.28 14.74 23.00
N ALA A 287 11.06 13.65 22.96
CA ALA A 287 11.21 12.72 24.09
C ALA A 287 11.84 13.35 25.34
N LEU A 288 12.52 14.49 25.22
CA LEU A 288 13.16 15.20 26.33
C LEU A 288 12.19 16.14 27.08
N ILE A 289 10.99 16.38 26.57
CA ILE A 289 10.02 17.27 27.20
C ILE A 289 9.33 16.50 28.33
N PRO A 290 9.48 16.90 29.61
CA PRO A 290 8.76 16.28 30.71
C PRO A 290 7.26 16.59 30.56
N THR A 291 6.48 15.54 30.32
CA THR A 291 5.03 15.63 30.16
C THR A 291 4.35 15.33 31.49
N ASP A 292 3.80 16.36 32.15
CA ASP A 292 3.04 16.24 33.40
C ASP A 292 1.56 15.81 33.18
N ASP A 293 1.16 15.47 31.95
CA ASP A 293 -0.24 15.25 31.53
C ASP A 293 -0.61 13.77 31.35
N GLU A 294 -1.89 13.42 31.58
CA GLU A 294 -2.46 12.06 31.43
C GLU A 294 -2.33 11.47 30.01
N ASN A 295 -2.20 12.32 28.98
CA ASN A 295 -2.02 11.91 27.58
C ASN A 295 -0.54 11.64 27.21
N SER A 296 0.40 11.85 28.13
CA SER A 296 1.83 11.61 27.92
C SER A 296 2.12 10.20 27.42
N ALA A 297 1.51 9.18 28.04
CA ALA A 297 1.71 7.79 27.70
C ALA A 297 1.32 7.45 26.25
N PHE A 298 0.28 8.09 25.72
CA PHE A 298 -0.15 7.89 24.34
C PHE A 298 0.88 8.45 23.35
N TYR A 299 1.38 9.65 23.62
CA TYR A 299 2.41 10.28 22.79
C TYR A 299 3.75 9.56 22.87
N THR A 300 4.15 9.06 24.04
CA THR A 300 5.38 8.27 24.18
C THR A 300 5.29 6.97 23.38
N MET A 301 4.17 6.25 23.44
CA MET A 301 3.96 5.05 22.61
C MET A 301 4.03 5.37 21.12
N GLN A 302 3.39 6.45 20.66
CA GLN A 302 3.45 6.85 19.25
C GLN A 302 4.87 7.21 18.79
N ILE A 303 5.66 7.87 19.64
CA ILE A 303 7.07 8.16 19.35
C ILE A 303 7.88 6.86 19.27
N GLU A 304 7.69 5.95 20.21
CA GLU A 304 8.37 4.64 20.22
C GLU A 304 8.06 3.84 18.96
N ILE A 305 6.79 3.75 18.56
CA ILE A 305 6.38 3.08 17.32
C ILE A 305 7.11 3.65 16.10
N MET A 306 7.20 4.98 15.99
CA MET A 306 7.89 5.61 14.87
C MET A 306 9.41 5.39 14.92
N LYS A 307 10.02 5.43 16.12
CA LYS A 307 11.44 5.12 16.31
C LYS A 307 11.76 3.67 15.94
N ASP A 308 10.90 2.73 16.32
CA ASP A 308 11.04 1.31 15.96
C ASP A 308 11.00 1.11 14.44
N LEU A 309 10.17 1.87 13.72
CA LEU A 309 10.13 1.82 12.27
C LEU A 309 11.36 2.43 11.62
N LEU A 310 11.86 3.56 12.13
CA LEU A 310 13.13 4.13 11.68
C LEU A 310 14.26 3.13 11.88
N HIS A 311 14.32 2.50 13.05
CA HIS A 311 15.30 1.46 13.35
C HIS A 311 15.17 0.25 12.42
N LYS A 312 13.95 -0.23 12.11
CA LYS A 312 13.73 -1.30 11.12
C LYS A 312 14.19 -0.91 9.72
N ILE A 313 13.97 0.34 9.31
CA ILE A 313 14.44 0.88 8.03
C ILE A 313 15.97 0.89 8.00
N ASP A 314 16.61 1.42 9.03
CA ASP A 314 18.08 1.47 9.12
C ASP A 314 18.69 0.08 9.18
N GLN A 315 18.10 -0.83 9.95
CA GLN A 315 18.49 -2.24 9.97
C GLN A 315 18.40 -2.87 8.58
N LYS A 316 17.28 -2.69 7.85
CA LYS A 316 17.12 -3.28 6.51
C LYS A 316 18.13 -2.71 5.51
N ILE A 317 18.43 -1.41 5.60
CA ILE A 317 19.46 -0.76 4.77
C ILE A 317 20.86 -1.32 5.10
N ASN A 318 21.18 -1.45 6.38
CA ASN A 318 22.51 -1.90 6.83
C ASN A 318 22.70 -3.41 6.65
N TYR A 319 21.66 -4.24 6.84
CA TYR A 319 21.70 -5.70 6.68
C TYR A 319 22.15 -6.11 5.28
N MET A 320 21.60 -5.47 4.24
CA MET A 320 22.00 -5.72 2.85
C MET A 320 23.47 -5.31 2.60
N SER A 321 23.92 -4.21 3.22
CA SER A 321 25.33 -3.80 3.12
C SER A 321 26.28 -4.77 3.85
N ALA A 322 25.84 -5.35 4.96
CA ALA A 322 26.63 -6.24 5.81
C ALA A 322 26.87 -7.61 5.15
N GLU A 323 25.83 -8.27 4.65
CA GLU A 323 25.98 -9.55 3.94
C GLU A 323 26.86 -9.40 2.68
N LEU A 324 26.57 -8.37 1.87
CA LEU A 324 27.38 -8.09 0.69
C LEU A 324 28.83 -7.76 1.05
N ALA A 325 29.07 -6.97 2.10
CA ALA A 325 30.43 -6.65 2.54
C ALA A 325 31.21 -7.90 2.96
N VAL A 326 30.58 -8.85 3.67
CA VAL A 326 31.24 -10.11 4.05
C VAL A 326 31.50 -10.99 2.82
N VAL A 327 30.58 -11.04 1.87
CA VAL A 327 30.76 -11.78 0.61
C VAL A 327 31.89 -11.16 -0.22
N TYR A 328 31.95 -9.84 -0.36
CA TYR A 328 33.05 -9.16 -1.06
C TYR A 328 34.37 -9.33 -0.34
N ALA A 329 34.40 -9.27 0.99
CA ALA A 329 35.61 -9.55 1.78
C ALA A 329 36.10 -10.98 1.56
N ALA A 330 35.19 -11.96 1.48
CA ALA A 330 35.54 -13.35 1.17
C ALA A 330 36.12 -13.51 -0.25
N LEU A 331 35.55 -12.81 -1.24
CA LEU A 331 36.06 -12.81 -2.61
C LEU A 331 37.46 -12.18 -2.72
N ILE A 332 37.72 -11.07 -2.02
CA ILE A 332 39.04 -10.43 -1.99
C ILE A 332 40.10 -11.36 -1.40
N LEU A 333 39.78 -12.05 -0.30
CA LEU A 333 40.70 -13.01 0.32
C LEU A 333 41.02 -14.18 -0.61
N GLU A 334 40.04 -14.68 -1.35
CA GLU A 334 40.22 -15.76 -2.32
C GLU A 334 41.03 -15.32 -3.56
N ASP A 335 40.85 -14.09 -4.02
CA ASP A 335 41.65 -13.51 -5.11
C ASP A 335 43.14 -13.41 -4.71
N ASP A 336 43.41 -13.04 -3.46
CA ASP A 336 44.77 -13.00 -2.88
C ASP A 336 45.28 -14.38 -2.41
N ASN A 337 44.49 -15.45 -2.56
CA ASN A 337 44.76 -16.81 -2.08
C ASN A 337 45.10 -16.89 -0.57
N ILE A 338 44.44 -16.06 0.23
CA ILE A 338 44.55 -16.03 1.69
C ILE A 338 43.39 -16.82 2.28
N GLU A 339 43.68 -17.73 3.23
CA GLU A 339 42.63 -18.50 3.92
C GLU A 339 41.57 -17.59 4.56
N ILE A 340 40.30 -17.89 4.27
CA ILE A 340 39.11 -17.16 4.75
C ILE A 340 38.86 -17.52 6.21
N THR A 341 39.39 -16.70 7.13
CA THR A 341 39.14 -16.83 8.57
C THR A 341 38.30 -15.67 9.08
N ALA A 342 37.55 -15.89 10.17
CA ALA A 342 36.67 -14.88 10.76
C ALA A 342 37.41 -13.58 11.11
N ASP A 343 38.62 -13.68 11.65
CA ASP A 343 39.44 -12.52 12.02
C ASP A 343 39.85 -11.67 10.80
N LYS A 344 40.17 -12.31 9.68
CA LYS A 344 40.58 -11.59 8.45
C LYS A 344 39.39 -10.91 7.80
N LEU A 345 38.24 -11.57 7.75
CA LEU A 345 36.99 -10.94 7.30
C LEU A 345 36.64 -9.72 8.15
N GLN A 346 36.77 -9.85 9.48
CA GLN A 346 36.54 -8.74 10.39
C GLN A 346 37.51 -7.58 10.16
N THR A 347 38.80 -7.84 9.90
CA THR A 347 39.77 -6.77 9.59
C THR A 347 39.48 -6.05 8.29
N LEU A 348 39.04 -6.76 7.24
CA LEU A 348 38.70 -6.15 5.95
C LEU A 348 37.44 -5.31 6.04
N VAL A 349 36.42 -5.82 6.73
CA VAL A 349 35.17 -5.09 6.94
C VAL A 349 35.36 -3.88 7.85
N ALA A 350 36.20 -3.99 8.88
CA ALA A 350 36.61 -2.85 9.71
C ALA A 350 37.41 -1.80 8.91
N ALA A 351 38.26 -2.23 7.96
CA ALA A 351 38.97 -1.32 7.06
C ALA A 351 38.03 -0.60 6.09
N ALA A 352 36.91 -1.22 5.72
CA ALA A 352 35.86 -0.62 4.89
C ALA A 352 34.93 0.34 5.67
N GLY A 353 35.01 0.36 7.01
CA GLY A 353 34.18 1.22 7.86
C GLY A 353 32.72 0.76 7.96
N ILE A 354 32.43 -0.52 7.71
CA ILE A 354 31.09 -1.11 7.80
C ILE A 354 30.98 -1.89 9.12
N GLU A 355 29.95 -1.63 9.91
CA GLU A 355 29.68 -2.37 11.15
C GLU A 355 28.89 -3.66 10.83
N VAL A 356 29.52 -4.82 11.03
CA VAL A 356 28.89 -6.13 10.82
C VAL A 356 28.96 -6.93 12.11
N GLU A 357 27.85 -7.59 12.46
CA GLU A 357 27.76 -8.39 13.67
C GLU A 357 28.73 -9.60 13.62
N PRO A 358 29.49 -9.88 14.70
CA PRO A 358 30.53 -10.90 14.69
C PRO A 358 30.09 -12.31 14.29
N ILE A 359 28.82 -12.62 14.52
CA ILE A 359 28.22 -13.92 14.21
C ILE A 359 28.33 -14.24 12.71
N TRP A 360 28.22 -13.23 11.84
CA TRP A 360 28.30 -13.41 10.39
C TRP A 360 29.67 -13.89 9.94
N PHE A 361 30.76 -13.33 10.48
CA PHE A 361 32.11 -13.78 10.14
C PHE A 361 32.34 -15.25 10.51
N SER A 362 31.79 -15.69 11.65
CA SER A 362 31.89 -17.08 12.09
C SER A 362 31.04 -18.05 11.25
N LEU A 363 29.89 -17.59 10.75
CA LEU A 363 28.99 -18.38 9.92
C LEU A 363 29.58 -18.54 8.51
N TYR A 364 30.05 -17.46 7.90
CA TYR A 364 30.68 -17.47 6.58
C TYR A 364 32.00 -18.24 6.55
N ALA A 365 32.84 -18.14 7.59
CA ALA A 365 34.05 -18.96 7.68
C ALA A 365 33.71 -20.47 7.64
N LYS A 366 32.72 -20.91 8.42
CA LYS A 366 32.27 -22.31 8.42
C LYS A 366 31.59 -22.75 7.14
N ALA A 367 30.83 -21.86 6.51
CA ALA A 367 30.12 -22.18 5.26
C ALA A 367 31.08 -22.31 4.07
N LEU A 368 32.18 -21.57 4.08
CA LEU A 368 33.19 -21.53 3.02
C LEU A 368 34.34 -22.54 3.23
N GLU A 369 34.42 -23.17 4.41
CA GLU A 369 35.35 -24.27 4.68
C GLU A 369 35.10 -25.45 3.71
N GLY A 370 36.07 -25.73 2.85
CA GLY A 370 36.02 -26.86 1.90
C GLY A 370 35.21 -26.62 0.64
N GLN A 371 34.72 -25.39 0.40
CA GLN A 371 34.08 -25.00 -0.86
C GLN A 371 35.05 -24.30 -1.80
N ASP A 372 35.00 -24.66 -3.08
CA ASP A 372 35.83 -24.05 -4.12
C ASP A 372 35.07 -22.85 -4.73
N LEU A 373 35.33 -21.65 -4.18
CA LEU A 373 34.62 -20.42 -4.52
C LEU A 373 34.64 -20.09 -6.01
N LYS A 374 35.75 -20.39 -6.70
CA LYS A 374 35.89 -20.21 -8.15
C LYS A 374 34.95 -21.12 -8.94
N ALA A 375 34.75 -22.36 -8.48
CA ALA A 375 33.81 -23.28 -9.11
C ALA A 375 32.35 -22.90 -8.83
N LEU A 376 32.05 -22.32 -7.66
CA LEU A 376 30.71 -21.82 -7.32
C LEU A 376 30.31 -20.62 -8.18
N LEU A 377 31.21 -19.66 -8.38
CA LEU A 377 30.98 -18.51 -9.25
C LEU A 377 30.74 -18.91 -10.71
N LEU A 378 31.45 -19.94 -11.19
CA LEU A 378 31.28 -20.46 -12.55
C LEU A 378 30.01 -21.32 -12.74
N ASN A 379 29.40 -21.80 -11.65
CA ASN A 379 28.22 -22.67 -11.67
C ASN A 379 26.91 -21.99 -11.20
N VAL A 380 26.90 -20.67 -11.01
CA VAL A 380 25.67 -19.92 -10.65
C VAL A 380 24.63 -20.10 -11.77
N GLY A 381 23.65 -20.99 -11.54
CA GLY A 381 22.61 -21.34 -12.51
C GLY A 381 22.49 -22.84 -12.86
N ALA A 382 23.37 -23.71 -12.35
CA ALA A 382 23.24 -25.16 -12.49
C ALA A 382 22.67 -25.81 -11.21
N PRO A 383 21.69 -26.72 -11.30
CA PRO A 383 21.15 -27.39 -10.12
C PRO A 383 22.24 -28.26 -9.47
N GLY A 384 22.40 -28.09 -8.15
CA GLY A 384 23.32 -28.76 -7.22
C GLY A 384 24.24 -29.84 -7.80
N ALA A 385 25.54 -29.54 -7.89
CA ALA A 385 26.57 -30.54 -8.08
C ALA A 385 26.77 -31.30 -6.76
N GLY A 386 26.26 -32.53 -6.72
CA GLY A 386 26.37 -33.44 -5.59
C GLY A 386 27.81 -33.73 -5.18
N ALA A 387 27.98 -34.00 -3.89
CA ALA A 387 29.22 -34.46 -3.29
C ALA A 387 29.81 -35.64 -4.07
N ALA A 388 31.06 -35.47 -4.53
CA ALA A 388 31.82 -36.54 -5.16
C ALA A 388 32.20 -37.59 -4.10
N ALA A 389 31.57 -38.77 -4.18
CA ALA A 389 31.99 -39.95 -3.43
C ALA A 389 33.23 -40.59 -4.11
N PRO A 390 34.24 -41.04 -3.35
CA PRO A 390 35.32 -41.85 -3.91
C PRO A 390 34.86 -43.31 -4.09
N ALA A 391 35.17 -43.86 -5.27
CA ALA A 391 34.86 -45.23 -5.67
C ALA A 391 35.89 -46.23 -5.13
N GLY A 392 35.41 -47.39 -4.64
CA GLY A 392 36.23 -48.53 -4.25
C GLY A 392 35.44 -49.83 -4.01
N ALA A 393 35.35 -50.65 -5.07
CA ALA A 393 35.25 -52.12 -5.13
C ALA A 393 34.15 -52.93 -4.36
N ALA A 394 33.25 -53.50 -5.18
CA ALA A 394 32.76 -54.90 -5.23
C ALA A 394 32.13 -55.60 -4.01
N GLY A 395 30.87 -56.06 -4.18
CA GLY A 395 30.33 -57.25 -3.50
C GLY A 395 28.82 -57.28 -3.17
N ALA A 396 28.03 -57.87 -4.08
CA ALA A 396 26.83 -58.73 -3.89
C ALA A 396 25.65 -58.38 -2.94
N ALA A 397 24.45 -58.57 -3.52
CA ALA A 397 23.22 -59.20 -2.98
C ALA A 397 22.22 -58.42 -2.07
N ALA A 398 21.06 -58.12 -2.68
CA ALA A 398 19.66 -58.44 -2.31
C ALA A 398 19.09 -58.27 -0.87
N ALA A 399 17.93 -57.59 -0.86
CA ALA A 399 16.66 -57.88 -0.15
C ALA A 399 16.31 -57.20 1.21
N SER A 400 15.09 -56.59 1.21
CA SER A 400 14.09 -56.40 2.29
C SER A 400 14.50 -55.57 3.52
N ASP A 401 13.66 -54.81 4.22
CA ASP A 401 12.20 -54.75 4.38
C ASP A 401 11.84 -53.38 5.01
N ALA A 402 10.59 -52.96 4.88
CA ALA A 402 10.04 -51.79 5.58
C ALA A 402 9.84 -52.11 7.09
N PRO A 403 9.49 -51.11 7.95
CA PRO A 403 8.09 -50.70 8.02
C PRO A 403 7.86 -49.20 8.30
N ALA A 404 6.65 -48.78 7.96
CA ALA A 404 5.99 -47.53 8.35
C ALA A 404 5.19 -47.72 9.64
N GLU A 405 5.08 -46.65 10.44
CA GLU A 405 4.03 -46.24 11.41
C GLU A 405 4.65 -45.08 12.23
N GLU A 406 4.00 -43.98 12.62
CA GLU A 406 2.59 -43.70 12.85
C GLU A 406 2.41 -42.17 12.86
N ALA A 407 1.25 -41.71 12.40
CA ALA A 407 0.75 -40.35 12.55
C ALA A 407 0.21 -40.14 13.98
N LYS A 408 0.40 -38.92 14.53
CA LYS A 408 -0.51 -38.32 15.52
C LYS A 408 -0.69 -36.84 15.24
N GLU A 409 -1.97 -36.48 15.22
CA GLU A 409 -2.64 -35.22 14.94
C GLU A 409 -2.60 -34.20 16.11
N GLU A 410 -2.87 -32.93 15.72
CA GLU A 410 -3.56 -31.81 16.42
C GLU A 410 -2.93 -31.24 17.73
N GLU A 411 -2.89 -29.93 18.03
CA GLU A 411 -3.81 -28.76 17.86
C GLU A 411 -2.98 -27.44 17.69
N LYS A 412 -3.32 -26.49 16.78
CA LYS A 412 -4.16 -25.26 16.96
C LYS A 412 -3.71 -24.37 18.14
N GLU A 413 -3.15 -23.17 17.95
CA GLU A 413 -3.74 -21.80 17.81
C GLU A 413 -2.58 -20.85 18.25
N GLU A 414 -2.28 -19.65 17.75
CA GLU A 414 -3.05 -18.52 17.25
C GLU A 414 -2.27 -17.85 16.08
N SER A 415 -2.95 -17.59 14.97
CA SER A 415 -2.50 -16.62 13.97
C SER A 415 -3.54 -15.52 13.85
N ASP A 416 -3.09 -14.28 13.98
CA ASP A 416 -3.44 -13.18 13.07
C ASP A 416 -4.94 -12.86 12.93
N ASP A 417 -5.55 -12.46 14.06
CA ASP A 417 -6.78 -11.67 14.06
C ASP A 417 -6.42 -10.17 14.19
N ASP A 418 -6.58 -9.47 13.08
CA ASP A 418 -7.37 -8.24 13.03
C ASP A 418 -7.09 -7.18 14.11
N MET A 419 -5.90 -6.56 14.02
CA MET A 419 -5.72 -5.20 14.53
C MET A 419 -5.87 -4.18 13.39
N GLY A 420 -7.05 -4.19 12.77
CA GLY A 420 -7.63 -3.03 12.10
C GLY A 420 -7.82 -1.91 13.12
N PHE A 421 -6.73 -1.19 13.41
CA PHE A 421 -6.74 0.02 14.23
C PHE A 421 -7.70 1.03 13.58
N GLY A 422 -8.82 1.28 14.26
CA GLY A 422 -9.83 2.26 13.91
C GLY A 422 -9.20 3.63 13.67
N LEU A 423 -9.16 4.02 12.40
CA LEU A 423 -8.66 5.31 11.93
C LEU A 423 -9.76 6.39 11.87
N PHE A 424 -10.92 6.13 12.49
CA PHE A 424 -12.04 7.07 12.58
C PHE A 424 -12.80 6.84 13.89
N ASP A 425 -12.26 7.39 14.97
CA ASP A 425 -13.06 8.12 15.97
C ASP A 425 -12.42 9.50 16.16
#